data_AF-A0A2V8TZX1-F1
#
_entry.id   AF-A0A2V8TZX1-F1
#
_cell.length_a   1.000
_cell.length_b   1.000
_cell.length_c   1.000
_cell.angle_alpha   90.00
_cell.angle_beta   90.00
_cell.angle_gamma   90.00
#
_symmetry.space_group_name_H-M   'P 1'
#
loop_
_entity.id
_entity.type
_entity.pdbx_description
1 polymer ?
#
loop_
_entity_poly.entity_id
_entity_poly.type
_entity_poly.pdbx_seq_one_letter_code
_entity_poly.pdbx_strand_id
1 'polypeptide(L)' 'MSIARTSAPDLIISDILMPAMDGYEFVRQLRGDPRTAKIPVVFLAPITWSGRRVPWLPGAV' A
#
# COMPACT_ATOMS: atom_id res chain seq x y z
N MET A 1 -2.90 9.91 7.26
CA MET A 1 -3.65 9.02 8.19
C MET A 1 -4.90 9.67 8.79
N SER A 2 -5.01 11.01 8.95
CA SER A 2 -6.22 11.60 9.55
C SER A 2 -7.49 11.37 8.72
N ILE A 3 -7.43 11.57 7.39
CA ILE A 3 -8.57 11.40 6.48
C ILE A 3 -9.13 9.97 6.54
N ALA A 4 -8.28 8.94 6.42
CA ALA A 4 -8.73 7.54 6.46
C ALA A 4 -9.50 7.18 7.73
N ARG A 5 -9.18 7.83 8.86
CA ARG A 5 -9.85 7.59 10.15
C ARG A 5 -11.14 8.40 10.34
N THR A 6 -11.28 9.53 9.65
CA THR A 6 -12.45 10.42 9.78
C THR A 6 -13.51 10.19 8.71
N SER A 7 -13.11 9.74 7.51
CA SER A 7 -14.04 9.57 6.38
C SER A 7 -14.40 8.12 6.06
N ALA A 8 -13.80 7.13 6.72
CA ALA A 8 -14.07 5.69 6.56
C ALA A 8 -14.28 5.26 5.08
N PRO A 9 -13.28 5.42 4.21
CA PRO A 9 -13.42 5.17 2.79
C PRO A 9 -13.66 3.69 2.47
N ASP A 10 -14.39 3.41 1.39
CA ASP A 10 -14.61 2.04 0.90
C ASP A 10 -13.36 1.42 0.23
N LEU A 11 -12.38 2.24 -0.15
CA LEU A 11 -11.14 1.82 -0.80
C LEU A 11 -10.01 2.81 -0.53
N ILE A 12 -8.81 2.30 -0.27
CA ILE A 12 -7.59 3.11 -0.20
C ILE A 12 -6.68 2.73 -1.36
N ILE A 13 -6.26 3.73 -2.13
CA ILE A 13 -5.26 3.58 -3.19
C ILE A 13 -4.00 4.30 -2.73
N SER A 14 -2.87 3.59 -2.69
CA SER A 14 -1.57 4.13 -2.27
C SER A 14 -0.50 3.79 -3.29
N ASP A 15 0.47 4.68 -3.52
CA ASP A 15 1.67 4.32 -4.29
C ASP A 15 2.56 3.38 -3.45
N ILE A 16 3.19 2.38 -4.09
CA ILE A 16 4.14 1.48 -3.45
C ILE A 16 5.53 2.13 -3.28
N LEU A 17 5.86 3.12 -4.11
CA LEU A 17 7.14 3.81 -4.12
C LEU A 17 7.15 5.01 -3.16
N MET A 18 6.59 4.85 -1.97
CA MET A 18 6.66 5.86 -0.94
C MET A 18 8.07 5.93 -0.31
N PRO A 19 8.77 7.08 -0.37
CA PRO A 19 10.15 7.18 0.11
C PRO A 19 10.28 7.13 1.63
N ALA A 20 9.19 7.34 2.38
CA ALA A 20 9.22 7.52 3.83
C ALA A 20 8.52 6.40 4.63
N MET A 21 7.72 5.55 3.97
CA MET A 21 6.96 4.51 4.66
C MET A 21 6.74 3.33 3.73
N ASP A 22 7.07 2.14 4.22
CA ASP A 22 6.79 0.88 3.55
C ASP A 22 5.27 0.64 3.48
N GLY A 23 4.76 0.27 2.31
CA GLY A 23 3.35 -0.09 2.11
C GLY A 23 2.87 -1.17 3.08
N TYR A 24 3.73 -2.09 3.49
CA TYR A 24 3.38 -3.10 4.49
C TYR A 24 3.11 -2.51 5.88
N GLU A 25 3.94 -1.58 6.34
CA GLU A 25 3.74 -0.91 7.64
C GLU A 25 2.49 -0.02 7.61
N PHE A 26 2.21 0.63 6.47
CA PHE A 26 0.97 1.36 6.26
C PHE A 26 -0.27 0.47 6.42
N VAL A 27 -0.27 -0.72 5.79
CA VAL A 27 -1.36 -1.70 5.95
C VAL A 27 -1.43 -2.20 7.38
N ARG A 28 -0.31 -2.45 8.04
CA ARG A 28 -0.28 -2.91 9.44
C ARG A 28 -0.94 -1.88 10.37
N GLN A 29 -0.68 -0.60 10.17
CA GLN A 29 -1.33 0.48 10.92
C GLN A 29 -2.84 0.59 10.63
N LEU A 30 -3.26 0.39 9.37
CA LEU A 30 -4.68 0.38 9.01
C LEU A 30 -5.42 -0.82 9.60
N ARG A 31 -4.78 -2.00 9.64
CA ARG A 31 -5.33 -3.22 10.24
C ARG A 31 -5.39 -3.15 11.77
N GLY A 32 -4.56 -2.33 12.40
CA GLY A 32 -4.58 -2.10 13.85
C GLY A 32 -5.75 -1.24 14.37
N ASP A 33 -6.48 -0.53 13.50
CA ASP A 33 -7.69 0.21 13.89
C ASP A 33 -8.94 -0.50 13.35
N PRO A 34 -9.89 -0.94 14.19
CA PRO A 34 -11.10 -1.64 13.77
C PRO A 34 -11.92 -0.89 12.70
N ARG A 35 -11.85 0.44 12.68
CA ARG A 35 -12.57 1.28 11.72
C ARG A 35 -11.99 1.21 10.31
N THR A 36 -10.68 0.96 10.20
CA THR A 36 -9.98 0.87 8.91
C THR A 36 -9.56 -0.55 8.56
N ALA A 37 -9.71 -1.49 9.50
CA ALA A 37 -9.22 -2.87 9.36
C ALA A 37 -9.87 -3.65 8.23
N LYS A 38 -11.08 -3.31 7.81
CA LYS A 38 -11.78 -3.98 6.70
C LYS A 38 -11.61 -3.29 5.35
N ILE A 39 -11.01 -2.10 5.32
CA ILE A 39 -10.89 -1.31 4.10
C ILE A 39 -9.89 -2.00 3.16
N PRO A 40 -10.26 -2.31 1.91
CA PRO A 40 -9.33 -2.84 0.91
C PRO A 40 -8.29 -1.77 0.56
N VAL A 41 -7.04 -2.22 0.37
CA VAL A 41 -5.91 -1.35 0.00
C VAL A 41 -5.34 -1.85 -1.32
N VAL A 42 -5.25 -0.97 -2.32
CA VAL A 42 -4.63 -1.24 -3.62
C VAL A 42 -3.35 -0.43 -3.73
N PHE A 43 -2.24 -1.12 -3.99
CA PHE A 43 -0.96 -0.49 -4.26
C PHE A 43 -0.79 -0.23 -5.75
N LEU A 44 -0.49 1.02 -6.11
CA LEU A 44 -0.07 1.42 -7.43
C LEU A 44 1.46 1.41 -7.48
N ALA A 45 2.03 0.68 -8.43
CA ALA A 45 3.45 0.70 -8.71
C ALA A 45 3.63 1.11 -10.17
N PRO A 46 4.41 2.15 -10.49
CA PRO A 46 4.74 2.41 -11.87
C PRO A 46 5.57 1.25 -12.40
N ILE A 47 5.07 0.56 -13.41
CA ILE A 47 5.82 -0.46 -14.17
C ILE A 47 6.78 0.30 -15.09
N THR A 48 7.80 0.93 -14.52
CA THR A 48 8.96 1.36 -15.32
C THR A 48 10.02 0.32 -15.04
N TRP A 49 10.16 -0.63 -15.96
CA TRP A 49 11.25 -1.58 -15.96
C TRP A 49 12.53 -0.84 -16.31
N SER A 50 13.12 -0.17 -15.31
CA SER A 50 14.47 0.38 -15.36
C SER A 50 15.29 -0.28 -14.24
N GLY A 51 15.66 -1.55 -14.44
CA GLY A 51 16.77 -2.20 -13.72
C GLY A 51 16.62 -2.47 -12.22
N ARG A 52 15.51 -2.14 -11.54
CA ARG A 52 15.29 -2.55 -10.13
C ARG A 52 14.51 -3.87 -10.05
N ARG A 53 15.20 -4.91 -9.59
CA ARG A 53 14.64 -6.25 -9.32
C ARG A 53 13.60 -6.15 -8.20
N VAL A 54 12.40 -6.67 -8.46
CA VAL A 54 11.33 -6.81 -7.46
C VAL A 54 11.28 -8.29 -7.06
N PRO A 55 11.67 -8.65 -5.82
CA PRO A 55 11.90 -10.05 -5.41
C PRO A 55 10.69 -11.01 -5.50
N TRP A 56 9.46 -10.49 -5.60
CA TRP A 56 8.23 -11.28 -5.47
C TRP A 56 7.39 -11.41 -6.76
N LEU A 57 7.92 -10.97 -7.91
CA LEU A 57 7.26 -11.16 -9.21
C LEU A 57 7.73 -12.49 -9.86
N PRO A 58 6.82 -13.41 -10.23
CA PRO A 58 7.18 -14.62 -10.97
C PRO A 58 7.74 -14.23 -12.35
N GLY A 59 8.92 -14.75 -12.70
CA GLY A 59 9.57 -14.49 -13.99
C GLY A 59 10.80 -13.57 -13.96
N ALA A 60 11.28 -13.18 -12.77
CA ALA A 60 12.68 -12.77 -12.65
C ALA A 60 13.55 -14.03 -12.84
N VAL A 61 14.27 -14.08 -13.97
CA VAL A 61 15.19 -15.16 -14.38
C VAL A 61 16.07 -15.70 -13.25
#